data_AF-A0A9P4HKD9-F1
#
_entry.id   AF-A0A9P4HKD9-F1
#
_cell.length_a   1.000
_cell.length_b   1.000
_cell.length_c   1.000
_cell.angle_alpha   90.00
_cell.angle_beta   90.00
_cell.angle_gamma   90.00
#
_symmetry.space_group_name_H-M   'P 1'
#
loop_
_entity.id
_entity.type
_entity.pdbx_description
1 polymer ?
#
loop_
_entity_poly.entity_id
_entity_poly.type
_entity_poly.pdbx_seq_one_letter_code
_entity_poly.pdbx_strand_id
1 'polypeptide(L)'
;MILSTTAMLALASLSTTTLARTASPDTDSNSFIRWISPSRSVLVSLKTPGLSADIFSPSTNPSDIENNLSTTSLLLNLTLTHDNRTLLLNHSPFLPLLPNPSTPPLITAPAFTNLTLSALNHLLTHTSPPPSTLAHANYALSYSRLVTPRDDPSIHYTNHAPLLTLDIIGATIPAATAPTTLHLDTPTQQTLLLTLHERHPATTPKTYTIASVRGPASIALRPSEPDACSPWSWRCADIADAPWYRWVWAPLFDEYGRGERVF
;
A
#
# COMPACT_ATOMS: atom_id res chain seq x y z
N MET A 1 3.28 79.81 0.79
CA MET A 1 2.19 78.85 0.51
C MET A 1 2.80 77.63 -0.15
N ILE A 2 2.32 76.45 0.24
CA ILE A 2 3.00 75.16 0.29
C ILE A 2 3.24 74.55 -1.11
N LEU A 3 4.48 74.11 -1.39
CA LEU A 3 4.78 73.11 -2.42
C LEU A 3 4.52 71.72 -1.82
N SER A 4 3.73 70.87 -2.49
CA SER A 4 3.52 69.47 -2.11
C SER A 4 4.03 68.56 -3.21
N THR A 5 4.99 67.71 -2.84
CA THR A 5 5.70 66.75 -3.69
C THR A 5 4.93 65.44 -3.78
N THR A 6 4.63 65.01 -5.01
CA THR A 6 4.10 63.69 -5.34
C THR A 6 5.21 62.63 -5.24
N ALA A 7 5.08 61.70 -4.30
CA ALA A 7 5.91 60.50 -4.23
C ALA A 7 5.23 59.35 -5.03
N MET A 8 5.88 58.86 -6.07
CA MET A 8 5.51 57.61 -6.74
C MET A 8 6.05 56.41 -5.94
N LEU A 9 5.16 55.56 -5.44
CA LEU A 9 5.51 54.23 -4.95
C LEU A 9 5.56 53.26 -6.13
N ALA A 10 6.74 52.72 -6.43
CA ALA A 10 6.91 51.60 -7.35
C ALA A 10 6.69 50.28 -6.59
N LEU A 11 5.63 49.54 -6.92
CA LEU A 11 5.42 48.18 -6.46
C LEU A 11 6.28 47.22 -7.30
N ALA A 12 7.29 46.62 -6.67
CA ALA A 12 8.05 45.51 -7.24
C ALA A 12 7.25 44.21 -7.04
N SER A 13 6.76 43.62 -8.14
CA SER A 13 6.16 42.29 -8.17
C SER A 13 7.24 41.21 -8.08
N LEU A 14 7.35 40.55 -6.92
CA LEU A 14 8.14 39.33 -6.78
C LEU A 14 7.36 38.14 -7.35
N SER A 15 7.72 37.73 -8.56
CA SER A 15 7.27 36.48 -9.16
C SER A 15 8.02 35.32 -8.50
N THR A 16 7.39 34.61 -7.57
CA THR A 16 7.90 33.37 -6.99
C THR A 16 7.68 32.22 -7.96
N THR A 17 8.69 31.90 -8.76
CA THR A 17 8.73 30.67 -9.54
C THR A 17 8.96 29.49 -8.60
N THR A 18 7.88 28.81 -8.21
CA THR A 18 7.97 27.50 -7.55
C THR A 18 8.58 26.50 -8.51
N LEU A 19 9.86 26.15 -8.31
CA LEU A 19 10.44 24.96 -8.93
C LEU A 19 9.65 23.72 -8.47
N ALA A 20 8.96 23.08 -9.41
CA ALA A 20 8.48 21.73 -9.22
C ALA A 20 9.71 20.82 -9.04
N ARG A 21 9.95 20.39 -7.79
CA ARG A 21 10.95 19.39 -7.46
C ARG A 21 10.50 18.06 -8.05
N THR A 22 10.99 17.73 -9.24
CA THR A 22 10.96 16.36 -9.74
C THR A 22 11.70 15.50 -8.73
N ALA A 23 10.95 14.68 -8.01
CA ALA A 23 11.53 13.67 -7.13
C ALA A 23 12.48 12.81 -7.97
N SER A 24 13.75 12.80 -7.57
CA SER A 24 14.74 11.87 -8.08
C SER A 24 14.16 10.45 -8.00
N PRO A 25 14.33 9.59 -9.03
CA PRO A 25 14.09 8.17 -8.87
C PRO A 25 15.19 7.64 -7.94
N ASP A 26 14.99 7.75 -6.63
CA ASP A 26 15.81 7.07 -5.65
C ASP A 26 15.75 5.59 -6.01
N THR A 27 16.89 5.12 -6.50
CA THR A 27 17.11 3.76 -6.97
C THR A 27 17.37 2.91 -5.74
N ASP A 28 16.39 2.85 -4.83
CA ASP A 28 16.44 1.93 -3.71
C ASP A 28 16.43 0.52 -4.29
N SER A 29 17.54 -0.18 -4.15
CA SER A 29 17.84 -1.53 -4.67
C SER A 29 16.87 -2.63 -4.20
N ASN A 30 15.86 -2.24 -3.45
CA ASN A 30 15.01 -3.04 -2.61
C ASN A 30 13.52 -2.96 -2.96
N SER A 31 13.09 -1.94 -3.70
CA SER A 31 11.76 -1.87 -4.30
C SER A 31 11.79 -1.03 -5.57
N PHE A 32 10.97 -1.38 -6.57
CA PHE A 32 10.86 -0.58 -7.80
C PHE A 32 9.53 0.16 -7.80
N ILE A 33 9.57 1.48 -7.91
CA ILE A 33 8.38 2.32 -8.02
C ILE A 33 8.30 2.85 -9.45
N ARG A 34 7.22 2.50 -10.16
CA ARG A 34 6.96 2.94 -11.53
C ARG A 34 5.61 3.64 -11.63
N TRP A 35 5.64 4.92 -11.95
CA TRP A 35 4.43 5.67 -12.25
C TRP A 35 3.85 5.23 -13.61
N ILE A 36 2.58 4.81 -13.60
CA ILE A 36 1.82 4.51 -14.81
C ILE A 36 1.16 5.81 -15.30
N SER A 37 0.58 6.56 -14.37
CA SER A 37 -0.01 7.87 -14.61
C SER A 37 0.40 8.82 -13.48
N PRO A 38 1.10 9.92 -13.76
CA PRO A 38 1.56 10.85 -12.73
C PRO A 38 0.43 11.26 -11.80
N SER A 39 0.69 11.15 -10.49
CA SER A 39 -0.25 11.51 -9.43
C SER A 39 -1.58 10.75 -9.40
N ARG A 40 -1.74 9.68 -10.19
CA ARG A 40 -2.98 8.90 -10.26
C ARG A 40 -2.77 7.40 -10.13
N SER A 41 -1.74 6.85 -10.76
CA SER A 41 -1.51 5.41 -10.80
C SER A 41 -0.02 5.10 -10.74
N VAL A 42 0.35 4.21 -9.83
CA VAL A 42 1.72 3.82 -9.55
C VAL A 42 1.77 2.35 -9.22
N LEU A 43 2.78 1.69 -9.79
CA LEU A 43 3.06 0.29 -9.62
C LEU A 43 4.30 0.16 -8.74
N VAL A 44 4.20 -0.66 -7.70
CA VAL A 44 5.27 -0.87 -6.73
C VAL A 44 5.61 -2.35 -6.70
N SER A 45 6.87 -2.68 -6.97
CA SER A 45 7.44 -3.99 -6.70
C SER A 45 8.06 -3.96 -5.31
N LEU A 46 7.42 -4.62 -4.35
CA LEU A 46 7.88 -4.68 -2.97
C LEU A 46 8.54 -6.03 -2.71
N LYS A 47 9.84 -6.05 -2.39
CA LYS A 47 10.48 -7.31 -1.96
C LYS A 47 9.89 -7.76 -0.63
N THR A 48 9.63 -9.05 -0.53
CA THR A 48 9.06 -9.69 0.67
C THR A 48 9.95 -10.85 1.09
N PRO A 49 11.02 -10.59 1.86
CA PRO A 49 11.83 -11.66 2.46
C PRO A 49 10.97 -12.60 3.29
N GLY A 50 11.28 -13.90 3.25
CA GLY A 50 10.48 -14.94 3.92
C GLY A 50 9.27 -15.43 3.13
N LEU A 51 8.87 -14.75 2.05
CA LEU A 51 7.89 -15.28 1.10
C LEU A 51 8.62 -16.18 0.08
N SER A 52 8.53 -17.51 0.24
CA SER A 52 9.22 -18.44 -0.67
C SER A 52 8.53 -18.53 -2.04
N ALA A 53 9.38 -18.51 -3.07
CA ALA A 53 9.07 -18.79 -4.47
C ALA A 53 8.84 -20.29 -4.75
N ASP A 54 9.29 -21.16 -3.86
CA ASP A 54 9.52 -22.57 -4.17
C ASP A 54 8.24 -23.41 -4.04
N ILE A 55 7.18 -22.82 -3.49
CA ILE A 55 5.83 -23.38 -3.43
C ILE A 55 5.20 -23.53 -4.84
N PHE A 56 5.85 -22.96 -5.88
CA PHE A 56 5.34 -22.94 -7.24
C PHE A 56 5.87 -24.04 -8.17
N SER A 57 6.82 -24.88 -7.74
CA SER A 57 7.25 -26.02 -8.55
C SER A 57 6.89 -27.34 -7.88
N PRO A 58 6.03 -28.19 -8.50
CA PRO A 58 5.72 -29.52 -7.98
C PRO A 58 6.92 -30.50 -8.03
N SER A 59 8.09 -30.05 -8.47
CA SER A 59 9.32 -30.83 -8.59
C SER A 59 10.46 -30.37 -7.67
N THR A 60 10.27 -29.36 -6.80
CA THR A 60 11.34 -28.88 -5.93
C THR A 60 11.54 -29.85 -4.76
N ASN A 61 12.74 -30.41 -4.61
CA ASN A 61 13.06 -31.20 -3.42
C ASN A 61 13.10 -30.29 -2.18
N PRO A 62 12.59 -30.74 -1.01
CA PRO A 62 12.59 -29.96 0.21
C PRO A 62 13.98 -29.48 0.65
N SER A 63 15.03 -30.21 0.31
CA SER A 63 16.43 -29.90 0.60
C SER A 63 17.02 -28.75 -0.24
N ASP A 64 16.39 -28.39 -1.36
CA ASP A 64 16.81 -27.25 -2.19
C ASP A 64 16.19 -25.92 -1.70
N ILE A 65 15.18 -26.00 -0.82
CA ILE A 65 14.43 -24.86 -0.26
C ILE A 65 15.31 -24.03 0.70
N GLU A 66 16.19 -24.68 1.46
CA GLU A 66 17.04 -23.96 2.43
C GLU A 66 18.21 -23.21 1.79
N ASN A 67 18.62 -23.58 0.58
CA ASN A 67 19.85 -23.07 -0.05
C ASN A 67 19.61 -22.02 -1.16
N ASN A 68 18.38 -21.88 -1.67
CA ASN A 68 18.03 -20.92 -2.72
C ASN A 68 16.82 -20.07 -2.30
N LEU A 69 17.01 -19.20 -1.32
CA LEU A 69 16.04 -18.16 -0.95
C LEU A 69 15.91 -17.11 -2.08
N SER A 70 15.24 -17.48 -3.17
CA SER A 70 14.87 -16.53 -4.21
C SER A 70 13.98 -15.46 -3.60
N THR A 71 14.42 -14.20 -3.64
CA THR A 71 13.62 -13.10 -3.10
C THR A 71 12.37 -12.92 -3.93
N THR A 72 11.22 -13.22 -3.35
CA THR A 72 9.92 -12.95 -3.95
C THR A 72 9.59 -11.47 -3.81
N SER A 73 8.97 -10.91 -4.84
CA SER A 73 8.46 -9.54 -4.83
C SER A 73 6.95 -9.53 -5.07
N LEU A 74 6.22 -8.83 -4.22
CA LEU A 74 4.81 -8.54 -4.44
C LEU A 74 4.66 -7.34 -5.37
N LEU A 75 3.75 -7.47 -6.33
CA LEU A 75 3.39 -6.37 -7.21
C LEU A 75 2.11 -5.68 -6.70
N LEU A 76 2.24 -4.41 -6.37
CA LEU A 76 1.19 -3.59 -5.78
C LEU A 76 0.83 -2.45 -6.76
N ASN A 77 -0.39 -2.48 -7.29
CA ASN A 77 -0.96 -1.46 -8.15
C ASN A 77 -1.81 -0.50 -7.31
N LEU A 78 -1.28 0.69 -7.08
CA LEU A 78 -1.97 1.78 -6.40
C LEU A 78 -2.56 2.72 -7.45
N THR A 79 -3.89 2.77 -7.54
CA THR A 79 -4.58 3.57 -8.56
C THR A 79 -5.76 4.30 -7.98
N LEU A 80 -5.88 5.59 -8.24
CA LEU A 80 -7.10 6.35 -7.98
C LEU A 80 -8.16 6.04 -9.04
N THR A 81 -9.41 5.89 -8.58
CA THR A 81 -10.59 5.80 -9.45
C THR A 81 -10.68 6.97 -10.41
N HIS A 82 -11.51 6.86 -11.45
CA HIS A 82 -11.61 7.90 -12.48
C HIS A 82 -12.05 9.27 -11.94
N ASP A 83 -12.88 9.27 -10.91
CA ASP A 83 -13.33 10.46 -10.18
C ASP A 83 -12.32 10.94 -9.11
N ASN A 84 -11.18 10.26 -8.96
CA ASN A 84 -10.14 10.52 -7.98
C ASN A 84 -10.61 10.47 -6.52
N ARG A 85 -11.66 9.71 -6.21
CA ARG A 85 -12.22 9.64 -4.85
C ARG A 85 -11.73 8.47 -4.05
N THR A 86 -11.44 7.36 -4.72
CA THR A 86 -11.08 6.10 -4.08
C THR A 86 -9.70 5.65 -4.56
N LEU A 87 -8.80 5.41 -3.62
CA LEU A 87 -7.57 4.68 -3.84
C LEU A 87 -7.89 3.18 -3.89
N LEU A 88 -7.53 2.57 -5.00
CA LEU A 88 -7.55 1.13 -5.21
C LEU A 88 -6.14 0.57 -4.97
N LEU A 89 -6.06 -0.57 -4.28
CA LEU A 89 -4.87 -1.41 -4.22
C LEU A 89 -5.20 -2.73 -4.92
N ASN A 90 -4.48 -3.04 -6.01
CA ASN A 90 -4.74 -4.21 -6.85
C ASN A 90 -6.21 -4.34 -7.24
N HIS A 91 -6.78 -3.23 -7.74
CA HIS A 91 -8.19 -3.12 -8.14
C HIS A 91 -9.23 -3.20 -7.01
N SER A 92 -8.81 -3.42 -5.77
CA SER A 92 -9.69 -3.46 -4.61
C SER A 92 -9.75 -2.11 -3.90
N PRO A 93 -10.92 -1.58 -3.50
CA PRO A 93 -11.03 -0.34 -2.74
C PRO A 93 -10.21 -0.40 -1.45
N PHE A 94 -9.36 0.60 -1.24
CA PHE A 94 -8.46 0.64 -0.09
C PHE A 94 -8.67 1.88 0.79
N LEU A 95 -8.89 3.05 0.19
CA LEU A 95 -9.24 4.29 0.89
C LEU A 95 -10.20 5.16 0.04
N PRO A 96 -11.14 5.91 0.64
CA PRO A 96 -11.57 5.79 2.04
C PRO A 96 -12.32 4.46 2.26
N LEU A 97 -12.53 4.09 3.52
CA LEU A 97 -13.24 2.84 3.90
C LEU A 97 -14.76 3.00 3.97
N LEU A 98 -15.25 4.11 3.46
CA LEU A 98 -16.67 4.39 3.42
C LEU A 98 -17.31 3.60 2.28
N PRO A 99 -18.54 3.08 2.49
CA PRO A 99 -19.43 3.36 3.61
C PRO A 99 -19.23 2.49 4.86
N ASN A 100 -18.46 1.40 4.78
CA ASN A 100 -18.34 0.43 5.87
C ASN A 100 -16.91 0.38 6.45
N PRO A 101 -16.58 1.27 7.41
CA PRO A 101 -15.25 1.31 8.02
C PRO A 101 -14.95 0.06 8.87
N SER A 102 -15.97 -0.73 9.21
CA SER A 102 -15.81 -1.94 10.03
C SER A 102 -15.14 -3.07 9.25
N THR A 103 -15.33 -3.15 7.94
CA THR A 103 -14.84 -4.29 7.15
C THR A 103 -13.48 -3.96 6.53
N PRO A 104 -12.40 -4.70 6.85
CA PRO A 104 -11.12 -4.54 6.18
C PRO A 104 -11.19 -4.98 4.72
N PRO A 105 -10.51 -4.27 3.81
CA PRO A 105 -10.41 -4.70 2.43
C PRO A 105 -9.55 -5.96 2.32
N LEU A 106 -10.11 -7.05 1.78
CA LEU A 106 -9.34 -8.24 1.46
C LEU A 106 -8.50 -7.95 0.21
N ILE A 107 -7.17 -7.97 0.36
CA ILE A 107 -6.25 -7.62 -0.72
C ILE A 107 -5.56 -8.88 -1.22
N THR A 108 -5.57 -9.04 -2.53
CA THR A 108 -4.75 -10.02 -3.21
C THR A 108 -3.63 -9.35 -4.00
N ALA A 109 -2.46 -9.95 -4.06
CA ALA A 109 -1.38 -9.47 -4.90
C ALA A 109 -0.66 -10.60 -5.64
N PRO A 110 -0.30 -10.39 -6.92
CA PRO A 110 0.58 -11.30 -7.61
C PRO A 110 1.99 -11.15 -7.04
N ALA A 111 2.57 -12.28 -6.69
CA ALA A 111 3.96 -12.42 -6.29
C ALA A 111 4.79 -12.92 -7.47
N PHE A 112 6.01 -12.42 -7.62
CA PHE A 112 6.92 -12.80 -8.69
C PHE A 112 8.29 -13.15 -8.12
N THR A 113 8.92 -14.15 -8.70
CA THR A 113 10.30 -14.54 -8.38
C THR A 113 11.25 -13.68 -9.21
N ASN A 114 12.26 -13.07 -8.57
CA ASN A 114 13.31 -12.30 -9.25
C ASN A 114 12.78 -11.23 -10.22
N LEU A 115 11.71 -10.51 -9.84
CA LEU A 115 11.10 -9.49 -10.68
C LEU A 115 12.07 -8.32 -10.92
N THR A 116 12.55 -8.21 -12.16
CA THR A 116 13.41 -7.11 -12.60
C THR A 116 12.61 -5.95 -13.17
N LEU A 117 13.21 -4.76 -13.21
CA LEU A 117 12.58 -3.59 -13.86
C LEU A 117 12.28 -3.83 -15.34
N SER A 118 13.13 -4.56 -16.06
CA SER A 118 12.89 -4.92 -17.46
C SER A 118 11.70 -5.88 -17.61
N ALA A 119 11.58 -6.88 -16.73
CA ALA A 119 10.42 -7.77 -16.68
C ALA A 119 9.13 -7.01 -16.36
N LEU A 120 9.17 -6.09 -15.39
CA LEU A 120 8.06 -5.20 -15.07
C LEU A 120 7.66 -4.34 -16.28
N ASN A 121 8.64 -3.83 -17.01
CA ASN A 121 8.39 -3.04 -18.21
C ASN A 121 7.74 -3.86 -19.32
N HIS A 122 8.13 -5.12 -19.46
CA HIS A 122 7.50 -6.05 -20.38
C HIS A 122 6.04 -6.32 -19.99
N LEU A 123 5.75 -6.61 -18.71
CA LEU A 123 4.39 -6.80 -18.19
C LEU A 123 3.45 -5.62 -18.48
N LEU A 124 3.98 -4.40 -18.46
CA LEU A 124 3.20 -3.19 -18.69
C LEU A 124 3.00 -2.84 -20.17
N THR A 125 3.82 -3.39 -21.08
CA THR A 125 3.81 -3.01 -22.50
C THR A 125 3.26 -4.11 -23.41
N HIS A 126 3.27 -5.36 -22.95
CA HIS A 126 2.84 -6.51 -23.74
C HIS A 126 1.58 -7.14 -23.16
N THR A 127 0.60 -7.42 -24.03
CA THR A 127 -0.58 -8.25 -23.75
C THR A 127 -0.26 -9.76 -23.80
N SER A 128 1.00 -10.11 -24.07
CA SER A 128 1.51 -11.47 -24.05
C SER A 128 1.62 -11.99 -22.62
N PRO A 129 1.42 -13.30 -22.37
CA PRO A 129 1.67 -13.88 -21.05
C PRO A 129 3.09 -13.55 -20.58
N PRO A 130 3.30 -13.45 -19.25
CA PRO A 130 4.63 -13.26 -18.67
C PRO A 130 5.60 -14.28 -19.25
N PRO A 131 6.90 -13.94 -19.39
CA PRO A 131 7.93 -14.91 -19.73
C PRO A 131 7.73 -16.17 -18.88
N SER A 132 7.81 -17.36 -19.47
CA SER A 132 7.61 -18.65 -18.77
C SER A 132 8.58 -18.89 -17.59
N THR A 133 9.56 -18.00 -17.42
CA THR A 133 10.52 -17.95 -16.31
C THR A 133 10.02 -17.18 -15.09
N LEU A 134 8.95 -16.38 -15.21
CA LEU A 134 8.34 -15.64 -14.10
C LEU A 134 7.20 -16.47 -13.51
N ALA A 135 7.55 -17.34 -12.57
CA ALA A 135 6.58 -17.98 -11.71
C ALA A 135 5.81 -16.90 -10.93
N HIS A 136 4.48 -16.98 -10.96
CA HIS A 136 3.64 -16.06 -10.21
C HIS A 136 2.44 -16.77 -9.61
N ALA A 137 2.03 -16.29 -8.44
CA ALA A 137 0.77 -16.68 -7.82
C ALA A 137 0.14 -15.49 -7.13
N ASN A 138 -1.16 -15.56 -6.94
CA ASN A 138 -1.90 -14.56 -6.19
C ASN A 138 -1.96 -14.98 -4.73
N TYR A 139 -1.45 -14.11 -3.86
CA TYR A 139 -1.53 -14.27 -2.42
C TYR A 139 -2.62 -13.38 -1.86
N ALA A 140 -3.39 -13.90 -0.90
CA ALA A 140 -4.16 -13.06 0.00
C ALA A 140 -3.20 -12.46 1.04
N LEU A 141 -3.20 -11.14 1.20
CA LEU A 141 -2.22 -10.44 2.01
C LEU A 141 -2.73 -10.17 3.42
N SER A 142 -1.92 -10.51 4.42
CA SER A 142 -2.04 -9.96 5.76
C SER A 142 -1.21 -8.68 5.84
N TYR A 143 -1.77 -7.60 6.36
CA TYR A 143 -1.12 -6.29 6.35
C TYR A 143 -1.45 -5.44 7.58
N SER A 144 -0.54 -4.53 7.93
CA SER A 144 -0.82 -3.38 8.79
C SER A 144 -1.23 -2.20 7.93
N ARG A 145 -2.24 -1.47 8.39
CA ARG A 145 -2.61 -0.19 7.80
C ARG A 145 -2.71 0.86 8.89
N LEU A 146 -1.84 1.86 8.82
CA LEU A 146 -1.95 3.06 9.63
C LEU A 146 -2.27 4.25 8.74
N VAL A 147 -3.38 4.94 9.03
CA VAL A 147 -3.73 6.20 8.39
C VAL A 147 -3.73 7.26 9.48
N THR A 148 -2.72 8.11 9.53
CA THR A 148 -2.65 9.15 10.58
C THR A 148 -3.67 10.25 10.26
N PRO A 149 -4.65 10.55 11.15
CA PRO A 149 -5.50 11.73 11.00
C PRO A 149 -4.65 12.97 11.30
N ARG A 150 -4.44 13.85 10.32
CA ARG A 150 -3.56 15.00 10.52
C ARG A 150 -4.29 16.26 10.96
N ASP A 151 -5.58 16.40 10.66
CA ASP A 151 -6.18 17.74 10.65
C ASP A 151 -7.32 17.95 11.67
N ASP A 152 -7.98 16.89 12.16
CA ASP A 152 -9.07 17.03 13.13
C ASP A 152 -9.34 15.69 13.87
N PRO A 153 -9.24 15.64 15.21
CA PRO A 153 -9.57 14.44 15.98
C PRO A 153 -11.07 14.07 15.94
N SER A 154 -11.96 14.98 15.53
CA SER A 154 -13.39 14.74 15.36
C SER A 154 -13.77 14.17 13.99
N ILE A 155 -12.85 14.24 13.00
CA ILE A 155 -13.08 13.73 11.67
C ILE A 155 -12.54 12.31 11.56
N HIS A 156 -13.46 11.37 11.68
CA HIS A 156 -13.16 9.96 11.53
C HIS A 156 -13.27 9.56 10.04
N TYR A 157 -12.17 9.05 9.45
CA TYR A 157 -12.08 8.44 8.09
C TYR A 157 -11.98 9.34 6.86
N THR A 158 -12.14 10.66 6.99
CA THR A 158 -11.87 11.60 5.89
C THR A 158 -10.70 12.50 6.25
N ASN A 159 -9.53 12.22 5.69
CA ASN A 159 -8.35 13.06 5.85
C ASN A 159 -8.13 13.88 4.58
N HIS A 160 -7.76 15.15 4.72
CA HIS A 160 -7.42 16.05 3.62
C HIS A 160 -6.05 15.71 3.01
N ALA A 161 -5.16 15.10 3.79
CA ALA A 161 -3.87 14.62 3.34
C ALA A 161 -3.50 13.30 4.04
N PRO A 162 -4.19 12.18 3.71
CA PRO A 162 -3.91 10.91 4.36
C PRO A 162 -2.49 10.47 4.04
N LEU A 163 -1.71 10.31 5.10
CA LEU A 163 -0.47 9.55 5.10
C LEU A 163 -0.83 8.11 5.48
N LEU A 164 -0.70 7.23 4.50
CA LEU A 164 -0.92 5.81 4.62
C LEU A 164 0.43 5.10 4.78
N THR A 165 0.56 4.35 5.86
CA THR A 165 1.62 3.36 6.03
C THR A 165 1.03 1.98 5.82
N LEU A 166 1.54 1.25 4.82
CA LEU A 166 1.17 -0.12 4.49
C LEU A 166 2.36 -1.04 4.75
N ASP A 167 2.18 -1.98 5.66
CA ASP A 167 3.18 -3.00 5.98
C ASP A 167 2.62 -4.38 5.66
N ILE A 168 3.35 -5.22 4.92
CA ILE A 168 2.90 -6.60 4.64
C ILE A 168 3.49 -7.49 5.72
N ILE A 169 2.63 -8.13 6.51
CA ILE A 169 3.02 -8.94 7.67
C ILE A 169 2.92 -10.45 7.40
N GLY A 170 2.15 -10.83 6.39
CA GLY A 170 1.93 -12.22 6.05
C GLY A 170 1.28 -12.37 4.68
N ALA A 171 1.27 -13.59 4.18
CA ALA A 171 0.64 -13.93 2.91
C ALA A 171 0.05 -15.35 3.00
N THR A 172 -1.09 -15.56 2.35
CA THR A 172 -1.78 -16.85 2.33
C THR A 172 -1.96 -17.31 0.89
N ILE A 173 -1.60 -18.56 0.63
CA ILE A 173 -1.86 -19.21 -0.66
C ILE A 173 -3.23 -19.87 -0.56
N PRO A 174 -4.21 -19.49 -1.40
CA PRO A 174 -5.46 -20.23 -1.52
C PRO A 174 -5.18 -21.54 -2.29
N ALA A 175 -4.58 -22.53 -1.62
CA ALA A 175 -4.46 -23.88 -2.18
C ALA A 175 -5.79 -24.63 -1.96
N ALA A 176 -6.17 -25.47 -2.92
CA ALA A 176 -7.48 -26.11 -3.01
C ALA A 176 -7.82 -27.12 -1.89
N THR A 177 -6.88 -27.45 -1.00
CA THR A 177 -7.08 -28.45 0.07
C THR A 177 -6.80 -27.94 1.49
N ALA A 178 -5.92 -26.96 1.68
CA ALA A 178 -5.72 -26.26 2.96
C ALA A 178 -4.98 -24.93 2.72
N PRO A 179 -5.46 -23.80 3.24
CA PRO A 179 -4.74 -22.53 3.14
C PRO A 179 -3.46 -22.57 3.99
N THR A 180 -2.32 -22.28 3.37
CA THR A 180 -1.04 -22.15 4.08
C THR A 180 -0.76 -20.67 4.33
N THR A 181 -0.72 -20.28 5.60
CA THR A 181 -0.37 -18.93 6.06
C THR A 181 1.13 -18.83 6.28
N LEU A 182 1.76 -17.84 5.65
CA LEU A 182 3.18 -17.53 5.80
C LEU A 182 3.31 -16.20 6.53
N HIS A 183 4.00 -16.21 7.67
CA HIS A 183 4.39 -14.99 8.38
C HIS A 183 5.70 -14.46 7.80
N LEU A 184 5.78 -13.16 7.53
CA LEU A 184 6.96 -12.55 6.92
C LEU A 184 7.98 -12.10 7.98
N ASP A 185 9.26 -12.23 7.64
CA ASP A 185 10.38 -11.91 8.52
C ASP A 185 10.41 -10.42 8.91
N THR A 186 10.38 -10.13 10.20
CA THR A 186 10.17 -8.76 10.71
C THR A 186 11.31 -7.77 10.47
N PRO A 187 12.60 -8.08 10.72
CA PRO A 187 13.71 -7.13 10.56
C PRO A 187 14.00 -6.72 9.11
N THR A 188 13.66 -7.55 8.13
CA THR A 188 14.04 -7.32 6.72
C THR A 188 12.88 -6.86 5.85
N GLN A 189 11.66 -6.87 6.40
CA GLN A 189 10.46 -6.55 5.65
C GLN A 189 10.31 -5.04 5.42
N GLN A 190 9.82 -4.71 4.23
CA GLN A 190 9.71 -3.32 3.79
C GLN A 190 8.29 -2.79 3.98
N THR A 191 8.20 -1.55 4.46
CA THR A 191 6.95 -0.81 4.63
C THR A 191 6.81 0.24 3.52
N LEU A 192 5.63 0.30 2.91
CA LEU A 192 5.28 1.29 1.91
C LEU A 192 4.63 2.51 2.56
N LEU A 193 5.16 3.69 2.28
CA LEU A 193 4.58 4.97 2.69
C LEU A 193 3.95 5.67 1.49
N LEU A 194 2.65 5.91 1.57
CA LEU A 194 1.86 6.58 0.55
C LEU A 194 1.29 7.88 1.10
N THR A 195 1.54 8.98 0.40
CA THR A 195 0.95 10.27 0.73
C THR A 195 -0.07 10.63 -0.34
N LEU A 196 -1.33 10.82 0.04
CA LEU A 196 -2.33 11.45 -0.83
C LEU A 196 -2.48 12.93 -0.46
N HIS A 197 -2.81 13.74 -1.46
CA HIS A 197 -3.13 15.16 -1.27
C HIS A 197 -4.52 15.44 -1.79
N GLU A 198 -5.37 16.07 -1.00
CA GLU A 198 -6.67 16.53 -1.47
C GLU A 198 -6.51 17.66 -2.50
N ARG A 199 -7.27 17.57 -3.57
CA ARG A 199 -7.25 18.56 -4.64
C ARG A 199 -8.07 19.81 -4.32
N HIS A 200 -9.18 19.65 -3.59
CA HIS A 200 -10.14 20.72 -3.31
C HIS A 200 -10.70 20.65 -1.88
N PRO A 201 -9.96 21.18 -0.87
CA PRO A 201 -10.29 21.13 0.57
C PRO A 201 -11.71 21.54 0.95
N ALA A 202 -12.34 22.41 0.18
CA ALA A 202 -13.67 22.94 0.46
C ALA A 202 -14.82 22.10 -0.14
N THR A 203 -14.53 21.08 -0.94
CA THR A 203 -15.56 20.32 -1.67
C THR A 203 -15.87 18.98 -1.04
N THR A 204 -17.13 18.58 -1.13
CA THR A 204 -17.61 17.23 -0.83
C THR A 204 -18.32 16.68 -2.08
N PRO A 205 -18.04 15.43 -2.48
CA PRO A 205 -17.06 14.52 -1.89
C PRO A 205 -15.60 14.88 -2.23
N LYS A 206 -14.69 14.41 -1.37
CA LYS A 206 -13.26 14.66 -1.43
C LYS A 206 -12.63 14.00 -2.66
N THR A 207 -11.64 14.67 -3.26
CA THR A 207 -10.87 14.15 -4.40
C THR A 207 -9.38 14.26 -4.11
N TYR A 208 -8.61 13.27 -4.54
CA TYR A 208 -7.22 13.09 -4.15
C TYR A 208 -6.28 13.03 -5.34
N THR A 209 -5.01 13.23 -5.07
CA THR A 209 -3.90 12.89 -5.95
C THR A 209 -2.86 12.12 -5.16
N ILE A 210 -2.16 11.19 -5.82
CA ILE A 210 -1.03 10.51 -5.21
C ILE A 210 0.16 11.47 -5.23
N ALA A 211 0.55 11.98 -4.07
CA ALA A 211 1.62 12.96 -3.95
C ALA A 211 3.00 12.29 -3.95
N SER A 212 3.15 11.19 -3.19
CA SER A 212 4.39 10.43 -3.15
C SER A 212 4.17 8.99 -2.74
N VAL A 213 5.01 8.11 -3.26
CA VAL A 213 5.16 6.73 -2.81
C VAL A 213 6.62 6.53 -2.45
N ARG A 214 6.91 5.97 -1.27
CA ARG A 214 8.27 5.71 -0.79
C ARG A 214 8.32 4.35 -0.09
N GLY A 215 9.41 3.63 -0.27
CA GLY A 215 9.78 2.50 0.59
C GLY A 215 11.25 2.63 1.01
N PRO A 216 11.75 1.81 1.96
CA PRO A 216 11.08 1.35 3.17
C PRO A 216 11.12 2.41 4.30
N ALA A 217 9.99 2.65 4.96
CA ALA A 217 9.92 3.47 6.19
C ALA A 217 10.08 2.60 7.45
N SER A 218 10.43 3.22 8.59
CA SER A 218 10.66 2.55 9.87
C SER A 218 9.53 1.60 10.26
N ILE A 219 9.89 0.39 10.68
CA ILE A 219 8.95 -0.67 11.08
C ILE A 219 8.25 -0.24 12.37
N ALA A 220 6.92 -0.24 12.37
CA ALA A 220 6.18 -0.15 13.61
C ALA A 220 6.16 -1.53 14.29
N LEU A 221 6.26 -1.58 15.63
CA LEU A 221 6.23 -2.84 16.39
C LEU A 221 5.05 -3.70 15.91
N ARG A 222 5.35 -4.88 15.37
CA ARG A 222 4.36 -5.87 14.96
C ARG A 222 3.95 -6.70 16.18
N PRO A 223 2.66 -6.97 16.37
CA PRO A 223 2.25 -7.96 17.35
C PRO A 223 2.74 -9.33 16.89
N SER A 224 3.20 -10.15 17.83
CA SER A 224 3.66 -11.52 17.55
C SER A 224 2.50 -12.43 17.13
N GLU A 225 1.29 -12.13 17.62
CA GLU A 225 0.07 -12.89 17.38
C GLU A 225 -1.09 -11.93 17.09
N PRO A 226 -2.12 -12.36 16.37
CA PRO A 226 -3.35 -11.58 16.22
C PRO A 226 -3.97 -11.34 17.60
N ASP A 227 -4.22 -10.07 17.93
CA ASP A 227 -5.05 -9.73 19.09
C ASP A 227 -6.44 -10.35 18.92
N ALA A 228 -7.12 -10.64 20.03
CA ALA A 228 -8.44 -11.25 20.00
C ALA A 228 -9.44 -10.33 19.27
N CYS A 229 -9.79 -10.69 18.04
CA CYS A 229 -10.88 -10.05 17.31
C CYS A 229 -12.23 -10.55 17.83
N SER A 230 -13.26 -9.71 17.67
CA SER A 230 -14.63 -10.05 18.01
C SER A 230 -15.10 -11.25 17.18
N PRO A 231 -15.75 -12.27 17.78
CA PRO A 231 -16.25 -13.42 17.02
C PRO A 231 -17.49 -13.09 16.16
N TRP A 232 -18.05 -11.89 16.29
CA TRP A 232 -19.28 -11.46 15.63
C TRP A 232 -19.11 -10.16 14.82
N SER A 233 -17.87 -9.66 14.70
CA SER A 233 -17.58 -8.46 13.93
C SER A 233 -16.11 -8.42 13.55
N TRP A 234 -15.80 -7.72 12.46
CA TRP A 234 -14.44 -7.43 12.02
C TRP A 234 -13.63 -6.50 12.97
N ARG A 235 -14.13 -6.23 14.18
CA ARG A 235 -13.45 -5.38 15.17
C ARG A 235 -12.39 -6.18 15.91
N CYS A 236 -11.18 -5.63 15.99
CA CYS A 236 -10.10 -6.17 16.79
C CYS A 236 -9.78 -5.21 17.96
N ALA A 237 -9.16 -5.73 19.03
CA ALA A 237 -8.84 -4.94 20.22
C ALA A 237 -7.71 -3.91 19.99
N ASP A 238 -7.17 -3.83 18.77
CA ASP A 238 -5.97 -3.09 18.40
C ASP A 238 -6.12 -1.57 18.55
N ILE A 239 -7.31 -1.02 18.27
CA ILE A 239 -7.59 0.43 18.32
C ILE A 239 -9.02 0.69 18.82
N ALA A 240 -9.18 1.73 19.63
CA ALA A 240 -10.45 2.05 20.30
C ALA A 240 -11.51 2.63 19.34
N ASP A 241 -11.08 3.33 18.30
CA ASP A 241 -11.95 3.99 17.33
C ASP A 241 -11.99 3.24 16.01
N ALA A 242 -13.02 3.49 15.18
CA ALA A 242 -13.01 2.92 13.84
C ALA A 242 -11.72 3.35 13.10
N PRO A 243 -11.25 2.57 12.10
CA PRO A 243 -11.85 1.35 11.59
C PRO A 243 -11.78 0.11 12.53
N TRP A 244 -11.35 0.25 13.81
CA TRP A 244 -11.30 -0.82 14.83
C TRP A 244 -10.34 -1.95 14.47
N TYR A 245 -9.52 -1.74 13.46
CA TYR A 245 -8.43 -2.63 13.09
C TYR A 245 -7.28 -1.79 12.57
N ARG A 246 -6.09 -2.15 13.02
CA ARG A 246 -4.83 -1.72 12.43
C ARG A 246 -4.20 -2.87 11.67
N TRP A 247 -4.29 -4.07 12.23
CA TRP A 247 -3.73 -5.28 11.67
C TRP A 247 -4.82 -6.10 11.00
N VAL A 248 -4.57 -6.54 9.78
CA VAL A 248 -5.48 -7.39 9.01
C VAL A 248 -4.77 -8.69 8.72
N TRP A 249 -5.29 -9.78 9.26
CA TRP A 249 -4.81 -11.14 9.08
C TRP A 249 -5.73 -11.85 8.11
N ALA A 250 -5.36 -11.93 6.82
CA ALA A 250 -6.24 -12.45 5.76
C ALA A 250 -6.96 -13.78 6.09
N PRO A 251 -6.31 -14.78 6.72
CA PRO A 251 -6.97 -16.03 7.10
C PRO A 251 -8.11 -15.89 8.12
N LEU A 252 -8.08 -14.81 8.91
CA LEU A 252 -9.03 -14.58 10.01
C LEU A 252 -10.21 -13.69 9.59
N PHE A 253 -10.33 -13.33 8.32
CA PHE A 253 -11.42 -12.50 7.83
C PHE A 253 -12.19 -13.24 6.73
N ASP A 254 -13.34 -13.83 7.10
CA ASP A 254 -14.31 -14.37 6.15
C ASP A 254 -15.33 -13.28 5.71
N GLU A 255 -16.28 -13.67 4.85
CA GLU A 255 -17.35 -12.78 4.37
C GLU A 255 -18.31 -12.30 5.47
N TYR A 256 -18.24 -12.88 6.69
CA TYR A 256 -19.07 -12.55 7.85
C TYR A 256 -18.27 -11.89 9.00
N GLY A 257 -16.96 -11.70 8.84
CA GLY A 257 -16.10 -11.09 9.84
C GLY A 257 -15.71 -11.97 11.02
N ARG A 258 -15.76 -13.29 10.85
CA ARG A 258 -15.32 -14.23 11.88
C ARG A 258 -13.82 -14.48 11.77
N GLY A 259 -13.09 -14.02 12.77
CA GLY A 259 -11.80 -14.62 13.10
C GLY A 259 -12.05 -15.96 13.77
N GLU A 260 -11.82 -17.06 13.07
CA GLU A 260 -11.70 -18.35 13.75
C GLU A 260 -10.62 -18.21 14.82
N ARG A 261 -10.98 -18.42 16.08
CA ARG A 261 -10.00 -18.58 17.15
C ARG A 261 -9.12 -19.76 16.77
N VAL A 262 -7.86 -19.50 16.46
CA VAL A 262 -6.83 -20.53 16.54
C VAL A 262 -6.70 -20.85 18.03
N PHE A 263 -7.26 -21.99 18.44
CA PHE A 263 -7.12 -22.55 19.78
C PHE A 263 -5.80 -23.33 19.88
#